data_AF-A0A8C1S765-F1
#
_entry.id   AF-A0A8C1S765-F1
#
_cell.length_a   1.000
_cell.length_b   1.000
_cell.length_c   1.000
_cell.angle_alpha   90.00
_cell.angle_beta   90.00
_cell.angle_gamma   90.00
#
_symmetry.space_group_name_H-M   'P 1'
#
loop_
_entity.id
_entity.type
_entity.pdbx_description
1 polymer ?
#
loop_
_entity_poly.entity_id
_entity_poly.type
_entity_poly.pdbx_seq_one_letter_code
_entity_poly.pdbx_strand_id
1 'polypeptide(L)'
;EPRFLLAQNVSTCIDPLEVCLHRQTVQDTVHVFQHSIPTEGKPVTNQKNSGRCWIFSCLNVMRLPFMKKFNIEEFEFSQSYLFFWDKVERCYYFLHACVETAQRNESVDGRLVQFLLSNPTNDGGQWDMLVNLIEKYGVVPKKCFPESHSSEASRRMNDILNHKLREYCLTLRNMVDNEATKTKLSDTIDTMIEEVSCFVEQTCSLFYGNGIREKHRTLKLIDKNSACNNVCPYELVSFWHQAVWFGCDVGKHFHSKLGINDMNVFNHDLVFGISVKNLSKAERLIFGDSMMTHAMILTAVTDKNGKEGCYEKWRVENSWGDDRGNKGYLIMTDEWFSEYVYEVVVDKNFLPPEVLDVMQQDPIVLPAWDPMGALA
;
A
#
# COMPACT_ATOMS: atom_id res chain seq x y z
N GLU A 1 17.46 -41.40 -8.00
CA GLU A 1 17.90 -40.27 -8.86
C GLU A 1 18.83 -39.37 -8.05
N PRO A 2 20.10 -39.17 -8.45
CA PRO A 2 21.08 -38.41 -7.64
C PRO A 2 20.64 -36.97 -7.32
N ARG A 3 20.00 -36.29 -8.29
CA ARG A 3 19.43 -34.95 -8.14
C ARG A 3 18.40 -34.88 -7.00
N PHE A 4 17.46 -35.82 -6.97
CA PHE A 4 16.44 -35.91 -5.93
C PHE A 4 17.05 -36.06 -4.53
N LEU A 5 18.03 -36.95 -4.35
CA LEU A 5 18.68 -37.17 -3.05
C LEU A 5 19.47 -35.92 -2.59
N LEU A 6 20.13 -35.22 -3.53
CA LEU A 6 20.80 -33.96 -3.23
C LEU A 6 19.79 -32.90 -2.75
N ALA A 7 18.71 -32.70 -3.51
CA ALA A 7 17.65 -31.76 -3.16
C ALA A 7 17.00 -32.09 -1.80
N GLN A 8 16.74 -33.38 -1.52
CA GLN A 8 16.19 -33.85 -0.25
C GLN A 8 17.12 -33.52 0.93
N ASN A 9 18.42 -33.76 0.80
CA ASN A 9 19.37 -33.53 1.88
C ASN A 9 19.47 -32.04 2.27
N VAL A 10 19.48 -31.14 1.29
CA VAL A 10 19.60 -29.70 1.56
C VAL A 10 18.26 -29.09 1.99
N SER A 11 17.14 -29.49 1.36
CA SER A 11 15.82 -28.88 1.62
C SER A 11 15.20 -29.31 2.95
N THR A 12 15.69 -30.38 3.58
CA THR A 12 15.27 -30.78 4.93
C THR A 12 16.00 -30.00 6.03
N CYS A 13 17.05 -29.25 5.69
CA CYS A 13 17.89 -28.53 6.65
C CYS A 13 17.90 -27.00 6.44
N ILE A 14 17.47 -26.53 5.28
CA ILE A 14 17.55 -25.12 4.85
C ILE A 14 16.20 -24.73 4.25
N ASP A 15 15.84 -23.45 4.36
CA ASP A 15 14.67 -22.88 3.68
C ASP A 15 14.65 -23.24 2.18
N PRO A 16 13.54 -23.80 1.64
CA PRO A 16 13.46 -24.22 0.24
C PRO A 16 13.73 -23.12 -0.80
N LEU A 17 13.40 -21.85 -0.52
CA LEU A 17 13.67 -20.74 -1.44
C LEU A 17 15.17 -20.42 -1.47
N GLU A 18 15.84 -20.45 -0.31
CA GLU A 18 17.30 -20.26 -0.23
C GLU A 18 18.03 -21.40 -0.98
N VAL A 19 17.53 -22.63 -0.92
CA VAL A 19 18.05 -23.77 -1.72
C VAL A 19 17.84 -23.52 -3.22
N CYS A 20 16.71 -22.92 -3.61
CA CYS A 20 16.40 -22.64 -5.01
C CYS A 20 17.10 -21.39 -5.58
N LEU A 21 17.81 -20.62 -4.75
CA LEU A 21 18.41 -19.35 -5.19
C LEU A 21 19.41 -19.56 -6.33
N HIS A 22 19.13 -18.93 -7.47
CA HIS A 22 19.93 -19.10 -8.67
C HIS A 22 21.16 -18.18 -8.64
N ARG A 23 22.33 -18.78 -8.38
CA ARG A 23 23.58 -18.04 -8.17
C ARG A 23 23.97 -17.14 -9.35
N GLN A 24 23.75 -17.58 -10.59
CA GLN A 24 24.08 -16.77 -11.77
C GLN A 24 23.22 -15.50 -11.82
N THR A 25 21.90 -15.62 -11.61
CA THR A 25 21.00 -14.46 -11.54
C THR A 25 21.45 -13.47 -10.45
N VAL A 26 21.79 -13.97 -9.25
CA VAL A 26 22.30 -13.11 -8.17
C VAL A 26 23.60 -12.41 -8.55
N GLN A 27 24.51 -13.12 -9.22
CA GLN A 27 25.80 -12.57 -9.64
C GLN A 27 25.67 -11.48 -10.71
N ASP A 28 24.73 -11.65 -11.64
CA ASP A 28 24.51 -10.72 -12.75
C ASP A 28 23.65 -9.51 -12.34
N THR A 29 23.02 -9.59 -11.16
CA THR A 29 22.19 -8.51 -10.63
C THR A 29 23.04 -7.31 -10.20
N VAL A 30 22.88 -6.19 -10.91
CA VAL A 30 23.57 -4.92 -10.63
C VAL A 30 22.56 -3.79 -10.43
N HIS A 31 22.60 -3.13 -9.26
CA HIS A 31 21.78 -1.97 -8.90
C HIS A 31 22.29 -0.67 -9.53
N VAL A 32 22.41 -0.63 -10.85
CA VAL A 32 22.75 0.54 -11.64
C VAL A 32 21.73 0.68 -12.76
N PHE A 33 21.23 1.90 -12.95
CA PHE A 33 20.11 2.21 -13.84
C PHE A 33 20.47 3.37 -14.77
N GLN A 34 19.94 3.38 -16.00
CA GLN A 34 20.28 4.38 -17.01
C GLN A 34 19.58 5.72 -16.76
N HIS A 35 18.27 5.66 -16.50
CA HIS A 35 17.43 6.84 -16.30
C HIS A 35 16.87 6.82 -14.89
N SER A 36 17.22 7.81 -14.07
CA SER A 36 16.73 7.91 -12.70
C SER A 36 16.09 9.27 -12.45
N ILE A 37 15.18 9.32 -11.47
CA ILE A 37 14.71 10.60 -10.95
C ILE A 37 15.89 11.44 -10.43
N PRO A 38 15.79 12.78 -10.42
CA PRO A 38 16.92 13.63 -10.04
C PRO A 38 17.40 13.44 -8.60
N THR A 39 16.51 13.02 -7.69
CA THR A 39 16.83 12.83 -6.27
C THR A 39 15.87 11.80 -5.68
N GLU A 40 16.39 10.84 -4.94
CA GLU A 40 15.60 9.88 -4.16
C GLU A 40 15.30 10.41 -2.75
N GLY A 41 14.24 9.89 -2.13
CA GLY A 41 13.77 10.34 -0.83
C GLY A 41 14.71 9.94 0.31
N LYS A 42 14.81 10.81 1.32
CA LYS A 42 15.58 10.55 2.54
C LYS A 42 14.80 10.99 3.79
N PRO A 43 14.84 10.22 4.89
CA PRO A 43 15.41 8.87 5.00
C PRO A 43 14.56 7.82 4.26
N VAL A 44 15.10 6.60 4.11
CA VAL A 44 14.30 5.43 3.71
C VAL A 44 13.22 5.18 4.76
N THR A 45 12.01 4.90 4.31
CA THR A 45 10.85 4.77 5.20
C THR A 45 10.64 3.33 5.67
N ASN A 46 9.95 3.14 6.80
CA ASN A 46 9.66 1.81 7.35
C ASN A 46 8.25 1.75 7.96
N GLN A 47 7.36 0.97 7.34
CA GLN A 47 5.99 0.76 7.82
C GLN A 47 5.89 -0.24 8.99
N LYS A 48 6.97 -0.99 9.26
CA LYS A 48 7.04 -2.05 10.27
C LYS A 48 5.90 -3.07 10.14
N ASN A 49 5.25 -3.45 11.24
CA ASN A 49 4.25 -4.50 11.28
C ASN A 49 2.85 -3.91 11.08
N SER A 50 2.64 -3.24 9.94
CA SER A 50 1.37 -2.67 9.51
C SER A 50 1.20 -2.80 8.00
N GLY A 51 -0.04 -2.82 7.52
CA GLY A 51 -0.39 -2.92 6.09
C GLY A 51 -0.42 -1.57 5.36
N ARG A 52 0.43 -0.61 5.75
CA ARG A 52 0.34 0.80 5.29
C ARG A 52 1.13 1.11 4.02
N CYS A 53 1.52 0.11 3.24
CA CYS A 53 2.42 0.30 2.09
C CYS A 53 1.91 1.35 1.08
N TRP A 54 0.61 1.38 0.84
CA TRP A 54 -0.07 2.32 -0.06
C TRP A 54 0.07 3.78 0.41
N ILE A 55 -0.06 4.03 1.73
CA ILE A 55 0.19 5.35 2.33
C ILE A 55 1.67 5.73 2.19
N PHE A 56 2.58 4.82 2.55
CA PHE A 56 4.02 5.08 2.51
C PHE A 56 4.50 5.40 1.09
N SER A 57 4.14 4.57 0.12
CA SER A 57 4.50 4.76 -1.29
C SER A 57 3.95 6.08 -1.85
N CYS A 58 2.68 6.42 -1.59
CA CYS A 58 2.10 7.71 -2.00
C CYS A 58 2.88 8.90 -1.43
N LEU A 59 3.14 8.89 -0.12
CA LEU A 59 3.89 9.96 0.54
C LEU A 59 5.36 10.01 0.12
N ASN A 60 5.94 8.88 -0.30
CA ASN A 60 7.28 8.83 -0.87
C ASN A 60 7.34 9.45 -2.28
N VAL A 61 6.29 9.33 -3.10
CA VAL A 61 6.19 10.11 -4.34
C VAL A 61 6.06 11.60 -4.00
N MET A 62 5.13 11.95 -3.11
CA MET A 62 4.79 13.34 -2.79
C MET A 62 5.95 14.13 -2.15
N ARG A 63 6.79 13.49 -1.33
CA ARG A 63 7.89 14.18 -0.64
C ARG A 63 9.00 14.66 -1.58
N LEU A 64 9.20 14.03 -2.73
CA LEU A 64 10.30 14.36 -3.65
C LEU A 64 10.22 15.81 -4.18
N PRO A 65 9.11 16.25 -4.82
CA PRO A 65 8.98 17.64 -5.24
C PRO A 65 8.94 18.60 -4.05
N PHE A 66 8.38 18.18 -2.91
CA PHE A 66 8.36 19.00 -1.69
C PHE A 66 9.77 19.29 -1.16
N MET A 67 10.59 18.26 -0.99
CA MET A 67 11.99 18.35 -0.55
C MET A 67 12.81 19.23 -1.51
N LYS A 68 12.60 19.07 -2.82
CA LYS A 68 13.26 19.89 -3.84
C LYS A 68 12.85 21.36 -3.72
N LYS A 69 11.54 21.65 -3.65
CA LYS A 69 10.99 23.01 -3.56
C LYS A 69 11.50 23.77 -2.33
N PHE A 70 11.55 23.11 -1.19
CA PHE A 70 11.95 23.71 0.08
C PHE A 70 13.44 23.52 0.40
N ASN A 71 14.21 22.95 -0.54
CA ASN A 71 15.64 22.69 -0.38
C ASN A 71 15.98 21.97 0.94
N ILE A 72 15.23 20.91 1.26
CA ILE A 72 15.38 20.11 2.49
C ILE A 72 16.14 18.82 2.18
N GLU A 73 17.03 18.40 3.08
CA GLU A 73 17.81 17.16 2.90
C GLU A 73 17.02 15.91 3.28
N GLU A 74 16.34 15.94 4.43
CA GLU A 74 15.56 14.83 4.96
C GLU A 74 14.15 15.28 5.30
N PHE A 75 13.15 14.53 4.84
CA PHE A 75 11.75 14.82 5.12
C PHE A 75 10.87 13.59 4.99
N GLU A 76 9.89 13.51 5.88
CA GLU A 76 8.77 12.59 5.78
C GLU A 76 7.47 13.32 6.10
N PHE A 77 6.44 13.05 5.30
CA PHE A 77 5.05 13.27 5.72
C PHE A 77 4.66 12.21 6.76
N SER A 78 3.72 12.55 7.64
CA SER A 78 3.21 11.65 8.65
C SER A 78 2.33 10.58 8.01
N GLN A 79 2.84 9.34 7.99
CA GLN A 79 2.08 8.19 7.55
C GLN A 79 1.00 7.82 8.58
N SER A 80 1.30 7.97 9.88
CA SER A 80 0.33 7.75 10.96
C SER A 80 -0.85 8.72 10.94
N TYR A 81 -0.68 9.94 10.43
CA TYR A 81 -1.78 10.91 10.28
C TYR A 81 -2.83 10.44 9.26
N LEU A 82 -2.40 10.01 8.07
CA LEU A 82 -3.33 9.46 7.07
C LEU A 82 -3.92 8.13 7.55
N PHE A 83 -3.13 7.30 8.24
CA PHE A 83 -3.61 6.05 8.81
C PHE A 83 -4.70 6.25 9.87
N PHE A 84 -4.59 7.28 10.70
CA PHE A 84 -5.62 7.66 11.67
C PHE A 84 -6.95 7.96 10.97
N TRP A 85 -6.92 8.87 9.98
CA TRP A 85 -8.14 9.27 9.27
C TRP A 85 -8.71 8.13 8.42
N ASP A 86 -7.87 7.33 7.77
CA ASP A 86 -8.30 6.12 7.07
C ASP A 86 -9.09 5.20 8.00
N LYS A 87 -8.56 4.92 9.20
CA LYS A 87 -9.19 3.97 10.11
C LYS A 87 -10.58 4.43 10.53
N VAL A 88 -10.75 5.73 10.84
CA VAL A 88 -12.05 6.30 11.23
C VAL A 88 -13.04 6.30 10.06
N GLU A 89 -12.63 6.83 8.91
CA GLU A 89 -13.49 6.91 7.71
C GLU A 89 -13.91 5.54 7.20
N ARG A 90 -13.00 4.57 7.23
CA ARG A 90 -13.26 3.18 6.85
C ARG A 90 -14.27 2.51 7.78
N CYS A 91 -14.17 2.76 9.08
CA CYS A 91 -15.18 2.28 10.02
C CYS A 91 -16.55 2.90 9.70
N TYR A 92 -16.61 4.20 9.44
CA TYR A 92 -17.86 4.88 9.05
C TYR A 92 -18.45 4.30 7.78
N TYR A 93 -17.63 4.12 6.73
CA TYR A 93 -18.03 3.47 5.49
C TYR A 93 -18.58 2.06 5.73
N PHE A 94 -17.90 1.26 6.54
CA PHE A 94 -18.34 -0.10 6.86
C PHE A 94 -19.71 -0.13 7.55
N LEU A 95 -19.97 0.77 8.52
CA LEU A 95 -21.28 0.83 9.19
C LEU A 95 -22.42 1.16 8.22
N HIS A 96 -22.18 2.07 7.26
CA HIS A 96 -23.14 2.34 6.19
C HIS A 96 -23.32 1.13 5.26
N ALA A 97 -22.25 0.43 4.92
CA ALA A 97 -22.34 -0.81 4.14
C ALA A 97 -23.15 -1.91 4.88
N CYS A 98 -23.08 -1.99 6.21
CA CYS A 98 -23.93 -2.88 7.00
C CYS A 98 -25.41 -2.53 6.86
N VAL A 99 -25.76 -1.24 6.93
CA VAL A 99 -27.14 -0.78 6.76
C VAL A 99 -27.62 -1.03 5.33
N GLU A 100 -26.80 -0.70 4.32
CA GLU A 100 -27.18 -0.89 2.91
C GLU A 100 -27.42 -2.37 2.59
N THR A 101 -26.51 -3.26 3.00
CA THR A 101 -26.66 -4.70 2.78
C THR A 101 -27.85 -5.28 3.55
N ALA A 102 -28.17 -4.75 4.73
CA ALA A 102 -29.39 -5.11 5.45
C ALA A 102 -30.65 -4.68 4.69
N GLN A 103 -30.70 -3.43 4.19
CA GLN A 103 -31.82 -2.91 3.41
C GLN A 103 -32.03 -3.66 2.08
N ARG A 104 -30.95 -4.21 1.52
CA ARG A 104 -30.98 -5.09 0.35
C ARG A 104 -31.39 -6.54 0.68
N ASN A 105 -31.70 -6.84 1.94
CA ASN A 105 -32.01 -8.18 2.45
C ASN A 105 -30.89 -9.21 2.17
N GLU A 106 -29.62 -8.77 2.14
CA GLU A 106 -28.48 -9.69 2.03
C GLU A 106 -28.38 -10.53 3.31
N SER A 107 -28.30 -11.86 3.18
CA SER A 107 -28.21 -12.75 4.35
C SER A 107 -26.91 -12.55 5.12
N VAL A 108 -26.96 -12.68 6.45
CA VAL A 108 -25.77 -12.50 7.32
C VAL A 108 -24.70 -13.56 7.07
N ASP A 109 -25.10 -14.78 6.73
CA ASP A 109 -24.23 -15.89 6.31
C ASP A 109 -23.95 -15.89 4.79
N GLY A 110 -24.51 -14.93 4.07
CA GLY A 110 -24.28 -14.71 2.65
C GLY A 110 -22.85 -14.25 2.36
N ARG A 111 -22.36 -14.55 1.14
CA ARG A 111 -20.98 -14.30 0.73
C ARG A 111 -20.54 -12.84 0.91
N LEU A 112 -21.40 -11.89 0.53
CA LEU A 112 -21.10 -10.45 0.64
C LEU A 112 -20.92 -10.01 2.09
N VAL A 113 -21.89 -10.33 2.96
CA VAL A 113 -21.85 -9.90 4.36
C VAL A 113 -20.68 -10.57 5.10
N GLN A 114 -20.43 -11.86 4.86
CA GLN A 114 -19.28 -12.56 5.43
C GLN A 114 -17.94 -11.99 4.93
N PHE A 115 -17.86 -11.59 3.66
CA PHE A 115 -16.68 -10.91 3.14
C PHE A 115 -16.43 -9.57 3.86
N LEU A 116 -17.46 -8.73 3.99
CA LEU A 116 -17.36 -7.45 4.71
C LEU A 116 -16.95 -7.64 6.18
N LEU A 117 -17.47 -8.68 6.86
CA LEU A 117 -17.15 -9.00 8.25
C LEU A 117 -15.77 -9.64 8.46
N SER A 118 -15.10 -10.09 7.39
CA SER A 118 -13.85 -10.83 7.48
C SER A 118 -12.71 -9.98 8.06
N ASN A 119 -12.53 -8.75 7.55
CA ASN A 119 -11.52 -7.80 8.03
C ASN A 119 -11.95 -6.34 7.75
N PRO A 120 -12.99 -5.81 8.42
CA PRO A 120 -13.52 -4.49 8.13
C PRO A 120 -12.53 -3.35 8.41
N THR A 121 -11.57 -3.54 9.32
CA THR A 121 -10.50 -2.58 9.59
C THR A 121 -9.17 -2.98 8.96
N ASN A 122 -9.17 -3.51 7.73
CA ASN A 122 -7.91 -3.72 7.02
C ASN A 122 -7.08 -2.42 6.99
N ASP A 123 -5.75 -2.55 7.09
CA ASP A 123 -4.83 -1.42 6.94
C ASP A 123 -4.64 -1.06 5.47
N GLY A 124 -4.87 -2.02 4.58
CA GLY A 124 -4.72 -1.88 3.14
C GLY A 124 -5.70 -0.92 2.47
N GLY A 125 -5.30 -0.35 1.34
CA GLY A 125 -6.12 0.63 0.62
C GLY A 125 -5.61 0.92 -0.79
N GLN A 126 -6.42 1.65 -1.55
CA GLN A 126 -6.21 1.95 -2.98
C GLN A 126 -5.89 3.43 -3.23
N TRP A 127 -5.47 3.76 -4.45
CA TRP A 127 -5.13 5.14 -4.82
C TRP A 127 -6.26 6.14 -4.55
N ASP A 128 -7.49 5.86 -4.96
CA ASP A 128 -8.62 6.78 -4.76
C ASP A 128 -8.95 7.00 -3.26
N MET A 129 -8.64 6.02 -2.42
CA MET A 129 -8.78 6.18 -0.96
C MET A 129 -7.77 7.20 -0.42
N LEU A 130 -6.54 7.22 -0.95
CA LEU A 130 -5.56 8.26 -0.61
C LEU A 130 -6.05 9.64 -1.04
N VAL A 131 -6.60 9.75 -2.25
CA VAL A 131 -7.17 11.01 -2.76
C VAL A 131 -8.27 11.52 -1.81
N ASN A 132 -9.22 10.66 -1.43
CA ASN A 132 -10.28 11.00 -0.48
C ASN A 132 -9.73 11.55 0.85
N LEU A 133 -8.69 10.91 1.38
CA LEU A 133 -8.08 11.32 2.65
C LEU A 133 -7.29 12.63 2.51
N ILE A 134 -6.47 12.76 1.47
CA ILE A 134 -5.59 13.92 1.26
C ILE A 134 -6.41 15.16 0.91
N GLU A 135 -7.42 15.06 0.06
CA GLU A 135 -8.30 16.19 -0.29
C GLU A 135 -9.10 16.67 0.92
N LYS A 136 -9.53 15.76 1.80
CA LYS A 136 -10.34 16.11 2.99
C LYS A 136 -9.50 16.59 4.18
N TYR A 137 -8.36 15.97 4.42
CA TYR A 137 -7.56 16.15 5.65
C TYR A 137 -6.17 16.74 5.42
N GLY A 138 -5.73 16.85 4.16
CA GLY A 138 -4.39 17.27 3.81
C GLY A 138 -3.32 16.27 4.27
N VAL A 139 -2.09 16.77 4.34
CA VAL A 139 -0.93 16.04 4.86
C VAL A 139 -0.20 16.90 5.89
N VAL A 140 0.47 16.25 6.83
CA VAL A 140 1.29 16.93 7.84
C VAL A 140 2.69 16.34 7.88
N PRO A 141 3.72 17.10 8.26
CA PRO A 141 5.06 16.57 8.51
C PRO A 141 5.06 15.51 9.61
N LYS A 142 5.87 14.45 9.47
CA LYS A 142 5.98 13.36 10.46
C LYS A 142 6.35 13.85 11.87
N LYS A 143 7.14 14.93 11.97
CA LYS A 143 7.47 15.55 13.26
C LYS A 143 6.27 16.17 14.00
N CYS A 144 5.20 16.52 13.28
CA CYS A 144 3.98 17.07 13.88
C CYS A 144 3.02 15.99 14.36
N PHE A 145 3.05 14.82 13.73
CA PHE A 145 2.23 13.66 14.10
C PHE A 145 3.10 12.40 13.95
N PRO A 146 3.84 12.00 15.00
CA PRO A 146 4.79 10.90 14.93
C PRO A 146 4.08 9.54 14.89
N GLU A 147 4.87 8.48 14.72
CA GLU A 147 4.39 7.10 14.86
C GLU A 147 4.05 6.78 16.33
N SER A 148 3.07 5.90 16.53
CA SER A 148 2.74 5.28 17.81
C SER A 148 3.09 3.79 17.79
N HIS A 149 2.93 3.12 18.94
CA HIS A 149 3.06 1.66 18.95
C HIS A 149 2.08 0.98 17.99
N SER A 150 0.81 1.41 17.99
CA SER A 150 -0.23 0.80 17.15
C SER A 150 -0.09 1.13 15.67
N SER A 151 0.50 2.27 15.29
CA SER A 151 0.78 2.52 13.87
C SER A 151 1.90 1.61 13.35
N GLU A 152 2.86 1.24 14.19
CA GLU A 152 3.96 0.33 13.84
C GLU A 152 3.66 -1.17 14.07
N ALA A 153 2.59 -1.48 14.80
CA ALA A 153 2.13 -2.83 15.13
C ALA A 153 0.59 -2.89 15.27
N SER A 154 -0.12 -2.76 14.14
CA SER A 154 -1.56 -2.48 14.08
C SER A 154 -2.47 -3.64 14.46
N ARG A 155 -1.96 -4.88 14.47
CA ARG A 155 -2.75 -6.10 14.68
C ARG A 155 -3.70 -6.02 15.88
N ARG A 156 -3.22 -5.59 17.04
CA ARG A 156 -4.03 -5.56 18.28
C ARG A 156 -5.13 -4.51 18.23
N MET A 157 -4.86 -3.35 17.65
CA MET A 157 -5.86 -2.31 17.43
C MET A 157 -6.95 -2.81 16.47
N ASN A 158 -6.53 -3.42 15.35
CA ASN A 158 -7.45 -3.98 14.36
C ASN A 158 -8.29 -5.14 14.94
N ASP A 159 -7.73 -6.02 15.77
CA ASP A 159 -8.48 -7.10 16.42
C ASP A 159 -9.65 -6.55 17.27
N ILE A 160 -9.40 -5.47 18.04
CA ILE A 160 -10.41 -4.82 18.89
C ILE A 160 -11.46 -4.09 18.04
N LEU A 161 -11.03 -3.31 17.04
CA LEU A 161 -11.95 -2.62 16.14
C LEU A 161 -12.83 -3.59 15.36
N ASN A 162 -12.24 -4.63 14.78
CA ASN A 162 -12.97 -5.68 14.07
C ASN A 162 -14.03 -6.33 14.97
N HIS A 163 -13.74 -6.56 16.25
CA HIS A 163 -14.73 -7.07 17.20
C HIS A 163 -15.91 -6.09 17.36
N LYS A 164 -15.63 -4.81 17.66
CA LYS A 164 -16.67 -3.79 17.84
C LYS A 164 -17.49 -3.55 16.57
N LEU A 165 -16.87 -3.52 15.40
CA LEU A 165 -17.57 -3.36 14.13
C LEU A 165 -18.52 -4.53 13.82
N ARG A 166 -18.16 -5.77 14.20
CA ARG A 166 -19.07 -6.92 14.06
C ARG A 166 -20.28 -6.82 14.99
N GLU A 167 -20.07 -6.35 16.22
CA GLU A 167 -21.15 -6.04 17.18
C GLU A 167 -22.08 -4.93 16.66
N TYR A 168 -21.50 -3.87 16.08
CA TYR A 168 -22.25 -2.78 15.46
C TYR A 168 -23.03 -3.23 14.23
N CYS A 169 -22.43 -4.08 13.37
CA CYS A 169 -23.13 -4.67 12.24
C CYS A 169 -24.38 -5.43 12.70
N LEU A 170 -24.27 -6.30 13.72
CA LEU A 170 -25.42 -7.00 14.30
C LEU A 170 -26.51 -6.01 14.77
N THR A 171 -26.10 -4.98 15.51
CA THR A 171 -27.02 -3.95 16.04
C THR A 171 -27.74 -3.21 14.92
N LEU A 172 -27.01 -2.71 13.92
CA LEU A 172 -27.57 -1.97 12.79
C LEU A 172 -28.50 -2.83 11.94
N ARG A 173 -28.15 -4.10 11.70
CA ARG A 173 -29.02 -5.04 10.98
C ARG A 173 -30.33 -5.27 11.72
N ASN A 174 -30.29 -5.53 13.03
CA ASN A 174 -31.49 -5.65 13.86
C ASN A 174 -32.35 -4.37 13.82
N MET A 175 -31.73 -3.19 13.78
CA MET A 175 -32.47 -1.93 13.65
C MET A 175 -33.18 -1.82 12.30
N VAL A 176 -32.54 -2.24 11.20
CA VAL A 176 -33.17 -2.27 9.87
C VAL A 176 -34.32 -3.27 9.84
N ASP A 177 -34.15 -4.47 10.42
CA ASP A 177 -35.20 -5.50 10.49
C ASP A 177 -36.42 -5.04 11.32
N ASN A 178 -36.20 -4.16 12.30
CA ASN A 178 -37.24 -3.51 13.10
C ASN A 178 -37.74 -2.18 12.51
N GLU A 179 -37.48 -1.92 11.22
CA GLU A 179 -37.94 -0.75 10.47
C GLU A 179 -37.56 0.60 11.12
N ALA A 180 -36.35 0.68 11.72
CA ALA A 180 -35.86 1.93 12.31
C ALA A 180 -35.79 3.05 11.27
N THR A 181 -36.12 4.28 11.69
CA THR A 181 -36.07 5.45 10.81
C THR A 181 -34.63 5.77 10.40
N LYS A 182 -34.48 6.39 9.22
CA LYS A 182 -33.16 6.84 8.72
C LYS A 182 -32.43 7.74 9.73
N THR A 183 -33.16 8.62 10.41
CA THR A 183 -32.61 9.49 11.46
C THR A 183 -32.04 8.68 12.62
N LYS A 184 -32.80 7.70 13.12
CA LYS A 184 -32.34 6.86 14.25
C LYS A 184 -31.12 6.02 13.88
N LEU A 185 -31.06 5.51 12.64
CA LEU A 185 -29.88 4.82 12.13
C LEU A 185 -28.67 5.76 12.07
N SER A 186 -28.83 6.97 11.55
CA SER A 186 -27.77 7.99 11.50
C SER A 186 -27.24 8.33 12.89
N ASP A 187 -28.13 8.68 13.84
CA ASP A 187 -27.74 9.04 15.21
C ASP A 187 -26.97 7.90 15.91
N THR A 188 -27.35 6.66 15.61
CA THR A 188 -26.67 5.47 16.15
C THR A 188 -25.29 5.27 15.52
N ILE A 189 -25.17 5.45 14.19
CA ILE A 189 -23.87 5.40 13.50
C ILE A 189 -22.94 6.49 14.02
N ASP A 190 -23.43 7.71 14.24
CA ASP A 190 -22.65 8.82 14.76
C ASP A 190 -22.10 8.49 16.16
N THR A 191 -22.94 7.94 17.04
CA THR A 191 -22.51 7.46 18.37
C THR A 191 -21.43 6.36 18.27
N MET A 192 -21.63 5.38 17.38
CA MET A 192 -20.66 4.29 17.16
C MET A 192 -19.31 4.82 16.65
N ILE A 193 -19.32 5.84 15.79
CA ILE A 193 -18.09 6.46 15.28
C ILE A 193 -17.42 7.37 16.29
N GLU A 194 -18.15 8.02 17.20
CA GLU A 194 -17.53 8.71 18.33
C GLU A 194 -16.71 7.75 19.19
N GLU A 195 -17.26 6.55 19.49
CA GLU A 195 -16.53 5.51 20.22
C GLU A 195 -15.29 5.01 19.46
N VAL A 196 -15.42 4.74 18.16
CA VAL A 196 -14.30 4.34 17.30
C VAL A 196 -13.22 5.42 17.25
N SER A 197 -13.62 6.67 17.03
CA SER A 197 -12.69 7.80 16.92
C SER A 197 -11.90 7.99 18.21
N CYS A 198 -12.59 7.91 19.36
CA CYS A 198 -11.95 7.97 20.67
C CYS A 198 -10.92 6.84 20.86
N PHE A 199 -11.27 5.61 20.48
CA PHE A 199 -10.36 4.47 20.56
C PHE A 199 -9.14 4.60 19.62
N VAL A 200 -9.36 5.02 18.37
CA VAL A 200 -8.27 5.22 17.40
C VAL A 200 -7.36 6.38 17.86
N GLU A 201 -7.91 7.44 18.44
CA GLU A 201 -7.12 8.53 19.03
C GLU A 201 -6.22 8.01 20.17
N GLN A 202 -6.77 7.22 21.09
CA GLN A 202 -6.01 6.64 22.21
C GLN A 202 -4.87 5.69 21.80
N THR A 203 -4.94 5.11 20.59
CA THR A 203 -3.98 4.10 20.12
C THR A 203 -3.00 4.64 19.07
N CYS A 204 -3.45 5.54 18.19
CA CYS A 204 -2.65 6.10 17.10
C CYS A 204 -2.10 7.51 17.36
N SER A 205 -2.66 8.27 18.31
CA SER A 205 -2.21 9.62 18.62
C SER A 205 -1.46 9.67 19.94
N LEU A 206 -0.36 10.44 19.98
CA LEU A 206 0.32 10.81 21.22
C LEU A 206 -0.24 12.11 21.82
N PHE A 207 -1.21 12.75 21.15
CA PHE A 207 -1.87 13.95 21.63
C PHE A 207 -3.12 13.59 22.43
N TYR A 208 -3.19 14.06 23.67
CA TYR A 208 -4.30 13.84 24.58
C TYR A 208 -5.31 14.99 24.46
N GLY A 209 -6.50 14.72 23.89
CA GLY A 209 -7.67 15.60 23.85
C GLY A 209 -7.56 16.78 22.86
N ASN A 210 -8.61 17.03 22.07
CA ASN A 210 -8.84 18.17 21.12
C ASN A 210 -7.67 18.66 20.23
N GLY A 211 -6.46 18.12 20.34
CA GLY A 211 -5.23 18.64 19.73
C GLY A 211 -5.11 18.34 18.25
N ILE A 212 -5.96 17.46 17.71
CA ILE A 212 -6.12 17.27 16.26
C ILE A 212 -6.92 18.44 15.65
N ARG A 213 -7.71 19.18 16.45
CA ARG A 213 -8.50 20.34 15.98
C ARG A 213 -7.71 21.66 15.95
N GLU A 214 -6.50 21.72 16.50
CA GLU A 214 -5.66 22.91 16.38
C GLU A 214 -5.01 22.97 14.98
N LYS A 215 -5.74 23.61 14.05
CA LYS A 215 -5.41 23.77 12.62
C LYS A 215 -4.09 24.48 12.29
N HIS A 216 -3.29 24.92 13.26
CA HIS A 216 -2.11 25.74 12.98
C HIS A 216 -0.94 25.43 13.92
N ARG A 217 -0.16 24.39 13.59
CA ARG A 217 1.21 24.28 14.09
C ARG A 217 2.17 24.82 13.03
N THR A 218 2.85 25.91 13.35
CA THR A 218 3.93 26.44 12.51
C THR A 218 5.10 25.45 12.53
N LEU A 219 5.38 24.82 11.40
CA LEU A 219 6.56 23.99 11.25
C LEU A 219 7.76 24.89 10.94
N LYS A 220 8.81 24.76 11.76
CA LYS A 220 10.14 25.29 11.43
C LYS A 220 10.89 24.24 10.63
N LEU A 221 11.16 24.53 9.36
CA LEU A 221 12.13 23.79 8.56
C LEU A 221 13.48 24.45 8.65
N ILE A 222 14.53 23.64 8.63
CA ILE A 222 15.90 24.09 8.40
C ILE A 222 16.24 23.59 7.01
N ASP A 223 16.55 24.51 6.09
CA ASP A 223 16.96 24.14 4.73
C ASP A 223 18.44 23.69 4.70
N LYS A 224 18.91 23.21 3.55
CA LYS A 224 20.31 22.78 3.34
C LYS A 224 21.34 23.88 3.57
N ASN A 225 20.94 25.15 3.56
CA ASN A 225 21.81 26.30 3.80
C ASN A 225 21.73 26.78 5.26
N SER A 226 21.13 25.99 6.16
CA SER A 226 20.90 26.32 7.57
C SER A 226 19.98 27.52 7.80
N ALA A 227 19.17 27.92 6.81
CA ALA A 227 18.16 28.96 6.99
C ALA A 227 16.86 28.37 7.58
N CYS A 228 16.24 29.10 8.50
CA CYS A 228 14.99 28.70 9.14
C CYS A 228 13.79 29.24 8.34
N ASN A 229 13.00 28.33 7.78
CA ASN A 229 11.80 28.65 7.01
C ASN A 229 10.55 28.24 7.81
N ASN A 230 9.58 29.15 7.92
CA ASN A 230 8.24 28.84 8.45
C ASN A 230 7.33 28.40 7.30
N VAL A 231 6.69 27.24 7.41
CA VAL A 231 5.77 26.74 6.37
C VAL A 231 4.31 26.95 6.80
N CYS A 232 3.56 27.71 5.99
CA CYS A 232 2.09 27.77 6.02
C CYS A 232 1.51 26.81 4.95
N PRO A 233 0.22 26.45 4.99
CA PRO A 233 -0.37 25.53 3.99
C PRO A 233 -0.33 26.17 2.60
N TYR A 234 0.25 25.49 1.62
CA TYR A 234 0.33 25.95 0.23
C TYR A 234 0.01 24.81 -0.74
N GLU A 235 -0.63 25.17 -1.86
CA GLU A 235 -0.92 24.28 -2.98
C GLU A 235 0.36 23.74 -3.64
N LEU A 236 0.35 22.44 -3.96
CA LEU A 236 1.42 21.74 -4.66
C LEU A 236 1.25 21.94 -6.17
N VAL A 237 2.27 22.47 -6.83
CA VAL A 237 2.31 22.71 -8.28
C VAL A 237 3.14 21.61 -8.96
N SER A 238 2.75 21.23 -10.18
CA SER A 238 3.29 20.12 -11.00
C SER A 238 4.80 20.18 -11.27
N PHE A 239 5.49 19.03 -11.19
CA PHE A 239 6.91 18.88 -11.55
C PHE A 239 7.17 17.59 -12.34
N TRP A 240 7.94 17.64 -13.42
CA TRP A 240 8.25 16.49 -14.29
C TRP A 240 9.52 15.72 -13.84
N HIS A 241 9.62 14.42 -14.17
CA HIS A 241 10.54 13.39 -13.61
C HIS A 241 10.11 12.85 -12.23
N GLN A 242 8.88 12.35 -12.14
CA GLN A 242 8.28 11.88 -10.90
C GLN A 242 8.53 10.39 -10.69
N ALA A 243 8.70 10.00 -9.43
CA ALA A 243 8.54 8.60 -9.06
C ALA A 243 7.10 8.14 -9.34
N VAL A 244 6.93 6.86 -9.66
CA VAL A 244 5.63 6.29 -10.02
C VAL A 244 5.18 5.34 -8.92
N TRP A 245 4.02 5.61 -8.32
CA TRP A 245 3.38 4.66 -7.42
C TRP A 245 2.90 3.45 -8.23
N PHE A 246 3.09 2.26 -7.70
CA PHE A 246 2.59 1.04 -8.33
C PHE A 246 2.22 -0.02 -7.28
N GLY A 247 1.28 -0.88 -7.67
CA GLY A 247 0.83 -2.01 -6.89
C GLY A 247 1.13 -3.35 -7.58
N CYS A 248 1.56 -4.33 -6.79
CA CYS A 248 2.07 -5.60 -7.27
C CYS A 248 1.85 -6.76 -6.29
N ASP A 249 2.13 -7.99 -6.71
CA ASP A 249 2.31 -9.14 -5.81
C ASP A 249 3.78 -9.31 -5.41
N VAL A 250 4.23 -8.54 -4.41
CA VAL A 250 5.67 -8.47 -4.04
C VAL A 250 6.25 -9.80 -3.58
N GLY A 251 5.41 -10.73 -3.11
CA GLY A 251 5.86 -12.02 -2.58
C GLY A 251 6.29 -13.02 -3.65
N LYS A 252 5.92 -12.82 -4.91
CA LYS A 252 6.19 -13.76 -6.00
C LYS A 252 7.60 -13.54 -6.54
N HIS A 253 8.35 -14.63 -6.73
CA HIS A 253 9.71 -14.61 -7.31
C HIS A 253 10.61 -13.49 -6.73
N PHE A 254 10.60 -13.37 -5.41
CA PHE A 254 11.21 -12.27 -4.68
C PHE A 254 12.19 -12.77 -3.61
N HIS A 255 13.41 -12.24 -3.64
CA HIS A 255 14.41 -12.51 -2.60
C HIS A 255 14.61 -11.28 -1.71
N SER A 256 13.96 -11.27 -0.53
CA SER A 256 13.83 -10.08 0.32
C SER A 256 15.14 -9.51 0.86
N LYS A 257 16.10 -10.35 1.26
CA LYS A 257 17.40 -9.89 1.78
C LYS A 257 18.23 -9.19 0.71
N LEU A 258 18.16 -9.67 -0.53
CA LEU A 258 18.92 -9.14 -1.66
C LEU A 258 18.16 -8.05 -2.41
N GLY A 259 16.84 -7.97 -2.22
CA GLY A 259 15.98 -6.99 -2.87
C GLY A 259 15.83 -7.25 -4.36
N ILE A 260 15.66 -8.52 -4.75
CA ILE A 260 15.60 -8.94 -6.15
C ILE A 260 14.20 -9.46 -6.47
N ASN A 261 13.51 -8.79 -7.39
CA ASN A 261 12.27 -9.20 -8.03
C ASN A 261 12.59 -9.66 -9.46
N ASP A 262 12.81 -10.96 -9.64
CA ASP A 262 13.24 -11.53 -10.92
C ASP A 262 12.63 -12.93 -11.09
N MET A 263 11.97 -13.17 -12.23
CA MET A 263 11.40 -14.47 -12.58
C MET A 263 12.41 -15.62 -12.46
N ASN A 264 13.70 -15.34 -12.64
CA ASN A 264 14.79 -16.32 -12.65
C ASN A 264 15.57 -16.39 -11.34
N VAL A 265 15.17 -15.65 -10.29
CA VAL A 265 15.85 -15.65 -9.00
C VAL A 265 15.81 -17.02 -8.30
N PHE A 266 14.80 -17.84 -8.58
CA PHE A 266 14.63 -19.19 -8.01
C PHE A 266 14.48 -20.25 -9.10
N ASN A 267 15.26 -21.32 -9.00
CA ASN A 267 15.27 -22.44 -9.95
C ASN A 267 14.55 -23.69 -9.39
N HIS A 268 13.22 -23.58 -9.24
CA HIS A 268 12.37 -24.66 -8.72
C HIS A 268 12.43 -25.95 -9.55
N ASP A 269 12.51 -25.83 -10.87
CA ASP A 269 12.55 -26.99 -11.77
C ASP A 269 13.85 -27.79 -11.61
N LEU A 270 14.99 -27.10 -11.46
CA LEU A 270 16.26 -27.76 -11.20
C LEU A 270 16.26 -28.51 -9.86
N VAL A 271 15.70 -27.90 -8.80
CA VAL A 271 15.76 -28.47 -7.44
C VAL A 271 14.71 -29.56 -7.25
N PHE A 272 13.46 -29.30 -7.64
CA PHE A 272 12.32 -30.15 -7.31
C PHE A 272 11.73 -30.90 -8.51
N GLY A 273 12.18 -30.61 -9.75
CA GLY A 273 11.60 -31.18 -10.97
C GLY A 273 10.18 -30.71 -11.23
N ILE A 274 9.78 -29.57 -10.65
CA ILE A 274 8.47 -28.94 -10.85
C ILE A 274 8.64 -27.47 -11.22
N SER A 275 7.85 -27.02 -12.18
CA SER A 275 7.74 -25.60 -12.53
C SER A 275 6.59 -24.94 -11.78
N VAL A 276 6.84 -23.75 -11.25
CA VAL A 276 5.83 -22.85 -10.66
C VAL A 276 5.44 -21.70 -11.59
N LYS A 277 5.87 -21.77 -12.87
CA LYS A 277 5.66 -20.72 -13.89
C LYS A 277 4.61 -21.09 -14.94
N ASN A 278 3.79 -22.11 -14.68
CA ASN A 278 2.90 -22.68 -15.68
C ASN A 278 1.58 -21.90 -15.85
N LEU A 279 1.14 -21.19 -14.81
CA LEU A 279 -0.07 -20.37 -14.85
C LEU A 279 0.26 -19.00 -15.45
N SER A 280 -0.54 -18.56 -16.40
CA SER A 280 -0.55 -17.17 -16.87
C SER A 280 -1.02 -16.20 -15.78
N LYS A 281 -0.76 -14.90 -15.97
CA LYS A 281 -1.24 -13.85 -15.06
C LYS A 281 -2.75 -13.88 -14.82
N ALA A 282 -3.54 -14.10 -15.87
CA ALA A 282 -4.99 -14.20 -15.77
C ALA A 282 -5.43 -15.43 -14.96
N GLU A 283 -4.81 -16.59 -15.20
CA GLU A 283 -5.12 -17.80 -14.45
C GLU A 283 -4.75 -17.65 -12.97
N ARG A 284 -3.62 -17.01 -12.65
CA ARG A 284 -3.24 -16.76 -11.25
C ARG A 284 -4.24 -15.87 -10.52
N LEU A 285 -4.78 -14.85 -11.19
CA LEU A 285 -5.84 -13.99 -10.63
C LEU A 285 -7.14 -14.76 -10.40
N ILE A 286 -7.60 -15.51 -11.42
CA ILE A 286 -8.89 -16.22 -11.37
C ILE A 286 -8.88 -17.37 -10.35
N PHE A 287 -7.75 -18.09 -10.24
CA PHE A 287 -7.60 -19.25 -9.37
C PHE A 287 -7.01 -18.91 -7.99
N GLY A 288 -6.85 -17.62 -7.67
CA GLY A 288 -6.45 -17.17 -6.33
C GLY A 288 -4.99 -17.44 -5.96
N ASP A 289 -4.10 -17.58 -6.94
CA ASP A 289 -2.64 -17.75 -6.72
C ASP A 289 -1.92 -16.41 -6.56
N SER A 290 -2.38 -15.38 -7.28
CA SER A 290 -1.79 -14.05 -7.23
C SER A 290 -2.87 -12.97 -7.23
N MET A 291 -2.57 -11.88 -6.53
CA MET A 291 -3.34 -10.66 -6.50
C MET A 291 -2.41 -9.53 -6.07
N MET A 292 -2.87 -8.29 -6.15
CA MET A 292 -2.09 -7.16 -5.64
C MET A 292 -2.01 -7.24 -4.10
N THR A 293 -0.79 -7.19 -3.55
CA THR A 293 -0.53 -7.37 -2.11
C THR A 293 0.31 -6.26 -1.50
N HIS A 294 1.02 -5.46 -2.30
CA HIS A 294 1.91 -4.43 -1.77
C HIS A 294 2.10 -3.29 -2.78
N ALA A 295 2.28 -2.07 -2.27
CA ALA A 295 2.53 -0.87 -3.06
C ALA A 295 3.91 -0.28 -2.76
N MET A 296 4.60 0.15 -3.82
CA MET A 296 5.96 0.71 -3.78
C MET A 296 6.08 1.85 -4.79
N ILE A 297 7.27 2.41 -4.98
CA ILE A 297 7.50 3.43 -6.01
C ILE A 297 8.64 3.07 -6.96
N LEU A 298 8.48 3.39 -8.25
CA LEU A 298 9.54 3.29 -9.26
C LEU A 298 10.37 4.58 -9.24
N THR A 299 11.69 4.46 -9.18
CA THR A 299 12.61 5.62 -9.13
C THR A 299 13.62 5.66 -10.28
N ALA A 300 13.82 4.56 -11.00
CA ALA A 300 14.70 4.50 -12.16
C ALA A 300 14.35 3.32 -13.09
N VAL A 301 14.84 3.38 -14.33
CA VAL A 301 14.66 2.36 -15.37
C VAL A 301 15.91 2.23 -16.25
N THR A 302 16.09 1.05 -16.85
CA THR A 302 17.10 0.78 -17.88
C THR A 302 16.41 0.27 -19.14
N ASP A 303 16.75 0.86 -20.28
CA ASP A 303 16.26 0.45 -21.59
C ASP A 303 16.98 -0.82 -22.09
N LYS A 304 16.21 -1.72 -22.69
CA LYS A 304 16.73 -2.94 -23.30
C LYS A 304 17.36 -2.61 -24.65
N ASN A 305 18.66 -2.88 -24.78
CA ASN A 305 19.44 -2.61 -26.00
C ASN A 305 19.38 -1.15 -26.48
N GLY A 306 19.17 -0.19 -25.56
CA GLY A 306 19.06 1.24 -25.89
C GLY A 306 17.85 1.59 -26.77
N LYS A 307 16.81 0.74 -26.80
CA LYS A 307 15.55 1.00 -27.51
C LYS A 307 14.50 1.50 -26.53
N GLU A 308 14.05 2.74 -26.73
CA GLU A 308 12.95 3.33 -25.98
C GLU A 308 11.68 2.48 -26.13
N GLY A 309 10.92 2.33 -25.03
CA GLY A 309 9.71 1.51 -24.97
C GLY A 309 9.96 0.01 -24.80
N CYS A 310 11.21 -0.43 -24.69
CA CYS A 310 11.57 -1.79 -24.29
C CYS A 310 12.49 -1.70 -23.07
N TYR A 311 12.09 -2.29 -21.95
CA TYR A 311 12.82 -2.13 -20.70
C TYR A 311 13.51 -3.43 -20.27
N GLU A 312 14.59 -3.30 -19.50
CA GLU A 312 15.33 -4.43 -18.93
C GLU A 312 14.98 -4.60 -17.45
N LYS A 313 15.02 -3.49 -16.69
CA LYS A 313 14.86 -3.48 -15.24
C LYS A 313 14.46 -2.12 -14.71
N TRP A 314 13.91 -2.16 -13.51
CA TRP A 314 13.33 -1.06 -12.77
C TRP A 314 13.96 -0.97 -11.37
N ARG A 315 14.16 0.24 -10.88
CA ARG A 315 14.55 0.51 -9.49
C ARG A 315 13.31 0.83 -8.68
N VAL A 316 13.21 0.21 -7.51
CA VAL A 316 12.05 0.33 -6.64
C VAL A 316 12.47 0.84 -5.27
N GLU A 317 11.89 1.93 -4.78
CA GLU A 317 11.99 2.30 -3.36
C GLU A 317 10.88 1.60 -2.59
N ASN A 318 11.26 0.87 -1.53
CA ASN A 318 10.32 0.17 -0.65
C ASN A 318 10.21 0.89 0.71
N SER A 319 9.25 0.46 1.54
CA SER A 319 8.93 1.02 2.85
C SER A 319 9.20 0.04 4.00
N TRP A 320 10.29 -0.73 3.93
CA TRP A 320 10.66 -1.72 4.95
C TRP A 320 11.98 -1.41 5.68
N GLY A 321 12.44 -0.16 5.63
CA GLY A 321 13.72 0.26 6.20
C GLY A 321 14.91 -0.03 5.29
N ASP A 322 16.09 0.45 5.70
CA ASP A 322 17.34 0.40 4.94
C ASP A 322 18.19 -0.87 5.18
N ASP A 323 17.77 -1.72 6.11
CA ASP A 323 18.41 -3.03 6.37
C ASP A 323 18.01 -4.13 5.36
N ARG A 324 17.08 -3.84 4.44
CA ARG A 324 16.61 -4.78 3.42
C ARG A 324 17.05 -4.37 2.01
N GLY A 325 17.25 -5.36 1.15
CA GLY A 325 17.65 -5.14 -0.24
C GLY A 325 18.93 -4.31 -0.37
N ASN A 326 18.95 -3.40 -1.34
CA ASN A 326 20.03 -2.45 -1.53
C ASN A 326 19.69 -1.13 -0.81
N LYS A 327 19.88 -1.09 0.51
CA LYS A 327 19.57 0.08 1.35
C LYS A 327 18.11 0.53 1.24
N GLY A 328 17.18 -0.42 1.31
CA GLY A 328 15.74 -0.20 1.18
C GLY A 328 15.21 -0.22 -0.25
N TYR A 329 16.10 -0.34 -1.24
CA TYR A 329 15.73 -0.40 -2.65
C TYR A 329 15.79 -1.81 -3.20
N LEU A 330 14.91 -2.07 -4.17
CA LEU A 330 14.84 -3.33 -4.91
C LEU A 330 15.23 -3.10 -6.37
N ILE A 331 15.60 -4.18 -7.03
CA ILE A 331 15.71 -4.29 -8.48
C ILE A 331 14.62 -5.24 -8.96
N MET A 332 13.91 -4.81 -9.99
CA MET A 332 12.80 -5.54 -10.57
C MET A 332 13.02 -5.70 -12.06
N THR A 333 13.05 -6.92 -12.57
CA THR A 333 13.18 -7.16 -14.02
C THR A 333 11.89 -6.82 -14.75
N ASP A 334 11.99 -6.49 -16.04
CA ASP A 334 10.81 -6.19 -16.87
C ASP A 334 9.88 -7.41 -17.04
N GLU A 335 10.44 -8.62 -17.03
CA GLU A 335 9.66 -9.87 -16.99
C GLU A 335 8.85 -9.98 -15.70
N TRP A 336 9.45 -9.65 -14.55
CA TRP A 336 8.72 -9.63 -13.27
C TRP A 336 7.63 -8.56 -13.26
N PHE A 337 7.93 -7.37 -13.80
CA PHE A 337 6.95 -6.29 -13.96
C PHE A 337 5.72 -6.79 -14.73
N SER A 338 5.96 -7.44 -15.87
CA SER A 338 4.90 -7.99 -16.72
C SER A 338 4.01 -8.99 -15.99
N GLU A 339 4.61 -9.87 -15.17
CA GLU A 339 3.90 -10.96 -14.50
C GLU A 339 3.15 -10.53 -13.22
N TYR A 340 3.68 -9.59 -12.45
CA TYR A 340 3.22 -9.34 -11.07
C TYR A 340 2.91 -7.89 -10.72
N VAL A 341 3.10 -6.91 -11.61
CA VAL A 341 2.57 -5.55 -11.43
C VAL A 341 1.15 -5.46 -11.98
N TYR A 342 0.21 -4.95 -11.21
CA TYR A 342 -1.21 -4.88 -11.59
C TYR A 342 -1.69 -3.46 -11.83
N GLU A 343 -1.08 -2.48 -11.17
CA GLU A 343 -1.52 -1.09 -11.18
C GLU A 343 -0.33 -0.14 -11.14
N VAL A 344 -0.42 0.97 -11.88
CA VAL A 344 0.50 2.11 -11.81
C VAL A 344 -0.32 3.38 -11.79
N VAL A 345 0.18 4.41 -11.09
CA VAL A 345 -0.45 5.73 -11.05
C VAL A 345 0.48 6.75 -11.68
N VAL A 346 -0.02 7.41 -12.72
CA VAL A 346 0.71 8.42 -13.50
C VAL A 346 -0.12 9.69 -13.63
N ASP A 347 0.55 10.82 -13.86
CA ASP A 347 -0.13 12.07 -14.16
C ASP A 347 -0.87 11.95 -15.51
N LYS A 348 -2.14 12.39 -15.55
CA LYS A 348 -3.00 12.33 -16.73
C LYS A 348 -2.41 13.01 -17.96
N ASN A 349 -1.48 13.96 -17.79
CA ASN A 349 -0.81 14.64 -18.90
C ASN A 349 0.12 13.70 -19.70
N PHE A 350 0.44 12.51 -19.19
CA PHE A 350 1.19 11.48 -19.92
C PHE A 350 0.29 10.51 -20.69
N LEU A 351 -1.02 10.56 -20.50
CA LEU A 351 -1.94 9.61 -21.09
C LEU A 351 -2.47 10.12 -22.45
N PRO A 352 -2.52 9.25 -23.47
CA PRO A 352 -3.20 9.56 -24.71
C PRO A 352 -4.70 9.86 -24.46
N PRO A 353 -5.33 10.74 -25.27
CA PRO A 353 -6.75 11.06 -25.13
C PRO A 353 -7.67 9.83 -25.10
N GLU A 354 -7.37 8.80 -25.90
CA GLU A 354 -8.16 7.57 -25.95
C GLU A 354 -8.16 6.78 -24.63
N VAL A 355 -7.12 6.91 -23.80
CA VAL A 355 -7.08 6.31 -22.47
C VAL A 355 -7.86 7.16 -21.47
N LEU A 356 -7.78 8.49 -21.59
CA LEU A 356 -8.54 9.42 -20.74
C LEU A 356 -10.05 9.29 -20.97
N ASP A 357 -10.48 9.00 -22.20
CA ASP A 357 -11.89 8.77 -22.54
C ASP A 357 -12.48 7.56 -21.82
N VAL A 358 -11.67 6.57 -21.41
CA VAL A 358 -12.12 5.44 -20.58
C VAL A 358 -12.68 5.91 -19.23
N MET A 359 -12.13 7.00 -18.67
CA MET A 359 -12.61 7.57 -17.40
C MET A 359 -14.01 8.19 -17.49
N GLN A 360 -14.54 8.40 -18.70
CA GLN A 360 -15.88 8.96 -18.93
C GLN A 360 -16.96 7.88 -19.10
N GLN A 361 -16.57 6.60 -19.15
CA GLN A 361 -17.50 5.49 -19.31
C GLN A 361 -18.15 5.12 -17.97
N ASP A 362 -19.31 4.47 -18.03
CA ASP A 362 -19.91 3.88 -16.83
C ASP A 362 -19.02 2.73 -16.31
N PRO A 363 -18.60 2.76 -15.04
CA PRO A 363 -17.68 1.76 -14.51
C PRO A 363 -18.37 0.39 -14.40
N ILE A 364 -17.64 -0.66 -14.79
CA ILE A 364 -18.07 -2.04 -14.56
C ILE A 364 -17.93 -2.34 -13.07
N VAL A 365 -19.05 -2.61 -12.40
CA VAL A 365 -19.06 -2.94 -10.97
C VAL A 365 -18.63 -4.39 -10.77
N LEU A 366 -17.48 -4.58 -10.14
CA LEU A 366 -16.95 -5.89 -9.77
C LEU A 366 -17.47 -6.32 -8.37
N PRO A 367 -17.51 -7.63 -8.08
CA PRO A 367 -17.84 -8.11 -6.73
C PRO A 367 -16.87 -7.58 -5.67
N ALA A 368 -17.35 -7.40 -4.44
CA ALA A 368 -16.52 -6.87 -3.35
C ALA A 368 -15.24 -7.70 -3.06
N TRP A 369 -15.28 -9.00 -3.35
CA TRP A 369 -14.17 -9.95 -3.16
C TRP A 369 -13.30 -10.15 -4.42
N ASP A 370 -13.45 -9.30 -5.44
CA ASP A 370 -12.64 -9.36 -6.65
C ASP A 370 -11.13 -9.14 -6.32
N PRO A 371 -10.20 -9.89 -6.93
CA PRO A 371 -8.78 -9.80 -6.60
C PRO A 371 -8.14 -8.45 -6.94
N MET A 372 -8.80 -7.60 -7.74
CA MET A 372 -8.33 -6.25 -8.06
C MET A 372 -8.61 -5.22 -6.95
N GLY A 373 -9.23 -5.60 -5.84
CA GLY A 373 -9.54 -4.69 -4.74
C GLY A 373 -8.45 -4.55 -3.66
N ALA A 374 -7.52 -5.50 -3.52
CA ALA A 374 -6.63 -5.57 -2.35
C ALA A 374 -5.29 -4.86 -2.54
N LEU A 375 -4.80 -4.26 -1.44
CA LEU A 375 -3.43 -3.79 -1.28
C LEU A 375 -3.05 -3.87 0.20
N ALA A 376 -2.22 -4.84 0.56
CA ALA A 376 -1.72 -5.17 1.90
C ALA A 376 -2.73 -5.66 2.97
#